data_AF-A0AAD4L9U3-F1
#
_entry.id   AF-A0AAD4L9U3-F1
#
_cell.length_a   1.000
_cell.length_b   1.000
_cell.length_c   1.000
_cell.angle_alpha   90.00
_cell.angle_beta   90.00
_cell.angle_gamma   90.00
#
_symmetry.space_group_name_H-M   'P 1'
#
loop_
_entity.id
_entity.type
_entity.pdbx_description
1 polymer ?
#
loop_
_entity_poly.entity_id
_entity_poly.type
_entity_poly.pdbx_seq_one_letter_code
_entity_poly.pdbx_strand_id
1 'polypeptide(L)'
;MPGPQNAKKKKRAQQKKHHSRAHLSIAAQKASPDLSSSILVTPSTHDTPYGPPDDPTFILLSNPIIVNHGDGPRVRDMRAFLDSWFAQPAWTADPLCAEFAQHEIFQMLSTVLPEETALCLWYNKSRRFGRVCPACLRPYSLADAPPDAPALLLSEQIISGLCSPVCFFLAASGVPAIAVTLGRMAEDLDDATWELLDRAGPARPVKEEVGAERSVASIGLAMLLKMTRLHDLGLAQLCMPELAFDEDIRLTQTRQDLGK
;
A
#
# COMPACT_ATOMS: atom_id res chain seq x y z
N MET A 1 9.63 -5.49 -12.21
CA MET A 1 9.97 -4.06 -12.37
C MET A 1 11.36 -3.79 -11.83
N PRO A 2 12.35 -3.44 -12.65
CA PRO A 2 13.67 -3.01 -12.17
C PRO A 2 13.57 -1.66 -11.43
N GLY A 3 14.38 -1.47 -10.39
CA GLY A 3 14.43 -0.21 -9.63
C GLY A 3 14.89 0.99 -10.46
N PRO A 4 14.55 2.23 -10.06
CA PRO A 4 15.02 3.43 -10.73
C PRO A 4 16.55 3.58 -10.57
N GLN A 5 17.30 3.64 -11.68
CA GLN A 5 18.74 3.88 -11.65
C GLN A 5 19.03 5.34 -11.26
N ASN A 6 19.49 5.56 -10.03
CA ASN A 6 19.66 6.89 -9.44
C ASN A 6 20.87 7.65 -10.01
N ALA A 7 21.83 6.96 -10.65
CA ALA A 7 22.99 7.55 -11.32
C ALA A 7 22.66 8.66 -12.33
N LYS A 8 21.49 8.62 -12.98
CA LYS A 8 21.09 9.60 -14.01
C LYS A 8 20.25 10.76 -13.46
N LYS A 9 19.70 10.65 -12.25
CA LYS A 9 18.77 11.65 -11.64
C LYS A 9 19.50 12.92 -11.16
N LYS A 10 20.77 12.82 -10.75
CA LYS A 10 21.60 13.98 -10.32
C LYS A 10 21.76 15.06 -11.40
N LYS A 11 21.73 14.70 -12.69
CA LYS A 11 21.84 15.67 -13.82
C LYS A 11 20.54 16.41 -14.13
N ARG A 12 19.36 15.80 -13.87
CA ARG A 12 18.05 16.42 -14.17
C ARG A 12 17.50 17.29 -13.02
N ALA A 13 17.94 17.06 -11.78
CA ALA A 13 17.50 17.83 -10.61
C ALA A 13 18.00 19.30 -10.61
N GLN A 14 19.06 19.64 -11.35
CA GLN A 14 19.54 21.02 -11.47
C GLN A 14 18.73 21.87 -12.46
N GLN A 15 17.98 21.28 -13.40
CA GLN A 15 17.25 22.03 -14.44
C GLN A 15 15.81 22.43 -14.05
N LYS A 16 15.20 21.79 -13.04
CA LYS A 16 13.81 22.07 -12.63
C LYS A 16 13.64 23.10 -11.51
N LYS A 17 14.72 23.71 -11.00
CA LYS A 17 14.68 24.69 -9.90
C LYS A 17 14.22 26.11 -10.32
N HIS A 18 13.80 26.32 -11.57
CA HIS A 18 13.51 27.67 -12.09
C HIS A 18 12.06 27.97 -12.46
N HIS A 19 11.06 27.10 -12.20
CA HIS A 19 9.69 27.44 -12.56
C HIS A 19 8.63 27.18 -11.48
N SER A 20 8.00 28.29 -11.12
CA SER A 20 6.68 28.47 -10.51
C SER A 20 6.60 28.62 -8.98
N ARG A 21 6.26 29.85 -8.60
CA ARG A 21 5.78 30.31 -7.29
C ARG A 21 4.72 31.40 -7.58
N ALA A 22 3.47 31.18 -7.16
CA ALA A 22 2.41 32.17 -6.86
C ALA A 22 1.18 31.39 -6.32
N HIS A 23 0.74 31.53 -5.05
CA HIS A 23 -0.25 32.50 -4.48
C HIS A 23 -1.60 32.52 -5.23
N LEU A 24 -2.81 32.32 -4.67
CA LEU A 24 -3.53 32.95 -3.53
C LEU A 24 -4.79 32.11 -3.14
N SER A 25 -5.11 31.87 -1.86
CA SER A 25 -6.13 32.49 -0.95
C SER A 25 -7.63 32.07 -1.03
N ILE A 26 -8.08 31.40 0.05
CA ILE A 26 -9.32 31.47 0.87
C ILE A 26 -10.68 31.86 0.24
N ALA A 27 -11.70 31.00 0.43
CA ALA A 27 -13.05 31.37 0.87
C ALA A 27 -13.78 30.17 1.52
N ALA A 28 -14.44 30.43 2.66
CA ALA A 28 -15.24 29.49 3.44
C ALA A 28 -16.70 29.44 2.95
N GLN A 29 -17.39 28.31 3.15
CA GLN A 29 -18.84 28.27 3.34
C GLN A 29 -19.32 26.96 4.00
N LYS A 30 -20.24 27.14 4.95
CA LYS A 30 -20.99 26.14 5.73
C LYS A 30 -22.08 25.46 4.90
N ALA A 31 -22.42 24.20 5.24
CA ALA A 31 -23.80 23.76 5.46
C ALA A 31 -23.84 22.34 6.06
N SER A 32 -24.62 22.17 7.14
CA SER A 32 -25.12 20.87 7.63
C SER A 32 -26.36 20.47 6.81
N PRO A 33 -26.75 19.18 6.81
CA PRO A 33 -27.93 18.87 7.62
C PRO A 33 -27.93 17.53 8.36
N ASP A 34 -28.83 17.54 9.32
CA ASP A 34 -29.26 16.61 10.34
C ASP A 34 -30.15 15.49 9.74
N LEU A 35 -29.97 14.25 10.16
CA LEU A 35 -30.95 13.17 9.95
C LEU A 35 -30.94 12.23 11.16
N SER A 36 -31.76 12.60 12.13
CA SER A 36 -32.27 11.71 13.17
C SER A 36 -33.19 10.66 12.55
N SER A 37 -32.98 9.39 12.88
CA SER A 37 -33.96 8.32 12.63
C SER A 37 -34.08 7.46 13.88
N SER A 38 -35.18 7.68 14.60
CA SER A 38 -35.61 6.89 15.74
C SER A 38 -36.21 5.57 15.26
N ILE A 39 -35.54 4.45 15.55
CA ILE A 39 -36.07 3.11 15.32
C ILE A 39 -36.86 2.70 16.58
N LEU A 40 -38.18 2.60 16.45
CA LEU A 40 -39.06 2.01 17.46
C LEU A 40 -38.92 0.49 17.41
N VAL A 41 -38.35 -0.09 18.46
CA VAL A 41 -38.30 -1.54 18.68
C VAL A 41 -39.60 -1.99 19.33
N THR A 42 -40.40 -2.78 18.62
CA THR A 42 -41.53 -3.51 19.19
C THR A 42 -41.04 -4.79 19.88
N PRO A 43 -41.48 -5.10 21.12
CA PRO A 43 -41.08 -6.33 21.80
C PRO A 43 -41.89 -7.50 21.25
N SER A 44 -41.22 -8.46 20.62
CA SER A 44 -41.81 -9.74 20.23
C SER A 44 -41.48 -10.80 21.28
N THR A 45 -42.51 -11.27 21.96
CA THR A 45 -42.49 -12.39 22.90
C THR A 45 -42.48 -13.71 22.13
N HIS A 46 -41.33 -14.41 22.08
CA HIS A 46 -41.29 -15.86 21.89
C HIS A 46 -39.97 -16.41 22.44
N ASP A 47 -40.06 -17.11 23.58
CA ASP A 47 -38.96 -17.80 24.23
C ASP A 47 -38.60 -19.08 23.47
N THR A 48 -37.61 -18.99 22.60
CA THR A 48 -36.69 -20.10 22.31
C THR A 48 -35.29 -19.66 22.72
N PRO A 49 -34.54 -20.42 23.54
CA PRO A 49 -33.22 -20.01 24.03
C PRO A 49 -32.14 -19.92 22.93
N TYR A 50 -32.49 -20.38 21.72
CA TYR A 50 -31.75 -20.19 20.49
C TYR A 50 -32.71 -19.52 19.52
N GLY A 51 -32.35 -18.35 19.01
CA GLY A 51 -33.09 -17.70 17.93
C GLY A 51 -33.20 -18.61 16.70
N PRO A 52 -34.04 -18.26 15.72
CA PRO A 52 -34.12 -19.01 14.46
C PRO A 52 -32.70 -19.23 13.89
N PRO A 53 -32.35 -20.43 13.42
CA PRO A 53 -31.03 -20.73 12.87
C PRO A 53 -30.64 -19.84 11.67
N ASP A 54 -31.61 -19.15 11.09
CA ASP A 54 -31.45 -18.22 9.97
C ASP A 54 -31.52 -16.73 10.39
N ASP A 55 -31.36 -16.40 11.68
CA ASP A 55 -31.24 -15.00 12.11
C ASP A 55 -29.96 -14.37 11.50
N PRO A 56 -30.07 -13.36 10.62
CA PRO A 56 -28.91 -12.70 10.00
C PRO A 56 -27.95 -12.12 11.05
N THR A 57 -28.45 -11.77 12.23
CA THR A 57 -27.65 -11.30 13.36
C THR A 57 -26.75 -12.42 13.89
N PHE A 58 -27.28 -13.65 14.00
CA PHE A 58 -26.51 -14.80 14.48
C PHE A 58 -25.43 -15.20 13.46
N ILE A 59 -25.71 -15.10 12.16
CA ILE A 59 -24.72 -15.35 11.09
C ILE A 59 -23.58 -14.31 11.13
N LEU A 60 -23.91 -13.03 11.31
CA LEU A 60 -22.90 -11.95 11.46
C LEU A 60 -22.03 -12.15 12.71
N LEU A 61 -22.63 -12.56 13.83
CA LEU A 61 -21.90 -12.86 15.06
C LEU A 61 -21.04 -14.13 14.95
N SER A 62 -21.44 -15.08 14.09
CA SER A 62 -20.71 -16.33 13.88
C SER A 62 -19.49 -16.17 12.97
N ASN A 63 -19.48 -15.16 12.08
CA ASN A 63 -18.38 -14.87 11.17
C ASN A 63 -17.92 -13.40 11.31
N PRO A 64 -17.27 -13.05 12.44
CA PRO A 64 -16.81 -11.69 12.66
C PRO A 64 -15.76 -11.30 11.62
N ILE A 65 -15.93 -10.10 11.06
CA ILE A 65 -15.02 -9.48 10.07
C ILE A 65 -13.67 -9.16 10.71
N ILE A 66 -13.68 -8.80 11.99
CA ILE A 66 -12.48 -8.49 12.79
C ILE A 66 -12.43 -9.45 13.98
N VAL A 67 -11.28 -10.11 14.17
CA VAL A 67 -11.03 -11.05 15.27
C VAL A 67 -9.89 -10.51 16.14
N ASN A 68 -10.01 -10.63 17.46
CA ASN A 68 -8.94 -10.27 18.39
C ASN A 68 -8.40 -11.52 19.07
N HIS A 69 -7.12 -11.84 18.85
CA HIS A 69 -6.44 -13.00 19.44
C HIS A 69 -5.74 -12.70 20.78
N GLY A 70 -6.04 -11.55 21.39
CA GLY A 70 -5.40 -11.08 22.63
C GLY A 70 -4.22 -10.13 22.38
N ASP A 71 -3.72 -10.05 21.16
CA ASP A 71 -2.67 -9.12 20.74
C ASP A 71 -3.22 -7.96 19.88
N GLY A 72 -4.54 -7.78 19.82
CA GLY A 72 -5.21 -6.69 19.10
C GLY A 72 -6.08 -7.18 17.92
N PRO A 73 -6.97 -6.30 17.41
CA PRO A 73 -7.90 -6.65 16.34
C PRO A 73 -7.17 -6.92 15.03
N ARG A 74 -7.56 -7.98 14.31
CA ARG A 74 -7.09 -8.34 12.97
C ARG A 74 -8.28 -8.52 12.04
N VAL A 75 -8.18 -7.98 10.83
CA VAL A 75 -9.15 -8.22 9.76
C VAL A 75 -9.02 -9.68 9.32
N ARG A 76 -10.13 -10.41 9.32
CA ARG A 76 -10.20 -11.81 8.90
C ARG A 76 -10.50 -11.93 7.40
N ASP A 77 -11.39 -11.09 6.91
CA ASP A 77 -11.78 -11.01 5.50
C ASP A 77 -11.70 -9.56 5.05
N MET A 78 -10.72 -9.27 4.19
CA MET A 78 -10.46 -7.92 3.72
C MET A 78 -11.57 -7.39 2.80
N ARG A 79 -12.25 -8.25 2.03
CA ARG A 79 -13.39 -7.82 1.20
C ARG A 79 -14.56 -7.43 2.09
N ALA A 80 -14.94 -8.31 3.02
CA ALA A 80 -16.02 -8.03 3.96
C ALA A 80 -15.72 -6.78 4.82
N PHE A 81 -14.45 -6.56 5.19
CA PHE A 81 -14.03 -5.34 5.89
C PHE A 81 -14.28 -4.08 5.05
N LEU A 82 -13.93 -4.10 3.77
CA LEU A 82 -14.11 -2.94 2.87
C LEU A 82 -15.58 -2.58 2.64
N ASP A 83 -16.46 -3.58 2.65
CA ASP A 83 -17.91 -3.39 2.52
C ASP A 83 -18.59 -3.02 3.84
N SER A 84 -17.85 -3.14 4.96
CA SER A 84 -18.36 -2.84 6.30
C SER A 84 -18.21 -1.37 6.68
N TRP A 85 -18.96 -0.97 7.71
CA TRP A 85 -18.86 0.37 8.30
C TRP A 85 -17.52 0.66 8.98
N PHE A 86 -16.70 -0.36 9.27
CA PHE A 86 -15.36 -0.18 9.86
C PHE A 86 -14.38 0.43 8.86
N ALA A 87 -14.58 0.21 7.56
CA ALA A 87 -13.73 0.76 6.52
C ALA A 87 -14.03 2.25 6.33
N GLN A 88 -12.98 3.07 6.36
CA GLN A 88 -13.11 4.48 6.03
C GLN A 88 -13.34 4.64 4.52
N PRO A 89 -14.21 5.59 4.11
CA PRO A 89 -14.38 5.90 2.69
C PRO A 89 -13.09 6.46 2.11
N ALA A 90 -12.93 6.34 0.79
CA ALA A 90 -11.81 6.96 0.10
C ALA A 90 -11.79 8.48 0.33
N TRP A 91 -10.59 9.04 0.48
CA TRP A 91 -10.41 10.46 0.73
C TRP A 91 -10.32 11.23 -0.59
N THR A 92 -11.45 11.77 -1.05
CA THR A 92 -11.54 12.40 -2.38
C THR A 92 -11.01 13.83 -2.45
N ALA A 93 -10.74 14.48 -1.31
CA ALA A 93 -10.20 15.84 -1.29
C ALA A 93 -8.70 15.90 -1.64
N ASP A 94 -7.98 14.76 -1.58
CA ASP A 94 -6.63 14.64 -2.12
C ASP A 94 -6.70 13.95 -3.48
N PRO A 95 -6.25 14.60 -4.57
CA PRO A 95 -6.26 14.02 -5.92
C PRO A 95 -5.57 12.65 -5.98
N LEU A 96 -4.46 12.48 -5.25
CA LEU A 96 -3.70 11.22 -5.28
C LEU A 96 -4.51 10.07 -4.65
N CYS A 97 -5.12 10.32 -3.48
CA CYS A 97 -6.01 9.34 -2.85
C CYS A 97 -7.21 9.00 -3.73
N ALA A 98 -7.78 9.99 -4.44
CA ALA A 98 -8.90 9.79 -5.36
C ALA A 98 -8.52 8.93 -6.57
N GLU A 99 -7.33 9.14 -7.14
CA GLU A 99 -6.79 8.29 -8.21
C GLU A 99 -6.61 6.85 -7.74
N PHE A 100 -5.96 6.64 -6.58
CA PHE A 100 -5.79 5.30 -6.01
C PHE A 100 -7.12 4.64 -5.62
N ALA A 101 -8.20 5.38 -5.42
CA ALA A 101 -9.51 4.84 -5.08
C ALA A 101 -10.23 4.18 -6.27
N GLN A 102 -9.73 4.37 -7.50
CA GLN A 102 -10.30 3.76 -8.70
C GLN A 102 -10.16 2.24 -8.67
N HIS A 103 -11.16 1.54 -9.20
CA HIS A 103 -11.20 0.07 -9.18
C HIS A 103 -10.17 -0.53 -10.15
N GLU A 104 -9.86 0.18 -11.23
CA GLU A 104 -8.85 -0.14 -12.22
C GLU A 104 -7.46 -0.24 -11.58
N ILE A 105 -7.15 0.64 -10.62
CA ILE A 105 -5.91 0.56 -9.86
C ILE A 105 -5.85 -0.73 -9.05
N PHE A 106 -6.94 -1.13 -8.39
CA PHE A 106 -7.00 -2.40 -7.68
C PHE A 106 -6.82 -3.61 -8.62
N GLN A 107 -7.45 -3.58 -9.79
CA GLN A 107 -7.29 -4.63 -10.80
C GLN A 107 -5.82 -4.75 -11.24
N MET A 108 -5.14 -3.62 -11.49
CA MET A 108 -3.72 -3.61 -11.81
C MET A 108 -2.86 -4.17 -10.67
N LEU A 109 -3.12 -3.78 -9.42
CA LEU A 109 -2.40 -4.31 -8.26
C LEU A 109 -2.56 -5.83 -8.13
N SER A 110 -3.76 -6.35 -8.43
CA SER A 110 -4.06 -7.78 -8.38
C SER A 110 -3.32 -8.60 -9.44
N THR A 111 -2.75 -7.96 -10.48
CA THR A 111 -1.90 -8.65 -11.46
C THR A 111 -0.49 -8.95 -10.95
N VAL A 112 -0.04 -8.24 -9.90
CA VAL A 112 1.35 -8.30 -9.40
C VAL A 112 1.46 -8.68 -7.92
N LEU A 113 0.38 -8.54 -7.15
CA LEU A 113 0.32 -8.87 -5.73
C LEU A 113 -0.75 -9.94 -5.46
N PRO A 114 -0.56 -10.75 -4.40
CA PRO A 114 -1.65 -11.55 -3.86
C PRO A 114 -2.84 -10.65 -3.50
N GLU A 115 -4.04 -11.18 -3.69
CA GLU A 115 -5.28 -10.41 -3.62
C GLU A 115 -5.45 -9.63 -2.30
N GLU A 116 -5.23 -10.29 -1.16
CA GLU A 116 -5.33 -9.66 0.16
C GLU A 116 -4.34 -8.51 0.33
N THR A 117 -3.09 -8.71 -0.12
CA THR A 117 -2.05 -7.68 -0.10
C THR A 117 -2.42 -6.50 -1.02
N ALA A 118 -3.00 -6.78 -2.20
CA ALA A 118 -3.49 -5.77 -3.12
C ALA A 118 -4.64 -4.95 -2.51
N LEU A 119 -5.60 -5.60 -1.83
CA LEU A 119 -6.70 -4.93 -1.14
C LEU A 119 -6.19 -4.04 0.00
N CYS A 120 -5.26 -4.52 0.83
CA CYS A 120 -4.64 -3.70 1.88
C CYS A 120 -3.93 -2.47 1.30
N LEU A 121 -3.13 -2.65 0.24
CA LEU A 121 -2.40 -1.56 -0.40
C LEU A 121 -3.35 -0.53 -1.04
N TRP A 122 -4.36 -1.01 -1.78
CA TRP A 122 -5.41 -0.18 -2.38
C TRP A 122 -6.14 0.64 -1.33
N TYR A 123 -6.57 0.00 -0.22
CA TYR A 123 -7.18 0.68 0.92
C TYR A 123 -6.23 1.74 1.51
N ASN A 124 -5.00 1.36 1.83
CA ASN A 124 -4.04 2.25 2.48
C ASN A 124 -3.70 3.49 1.65
N LYS A 125 -3.66 3.39 0.32
CA LYS A 125 -3.31 4.50 -0.59
C LYS A 125 -4.45 5.45 -0.91
N SER A 126 -5.70 4.99 -0.78
CA SER A 126 -6.87 5.80 -1.09
C SER A 126 -7.51 6.46 0.13
N ARG A 127 -7.00 6.18 1.35
CA ARG A 127 -7.54 6.71 2.60
C ARG A 127 -6.55 7.65 3.27
N ARG A 128 -7.06 8.69 3.93
CA ARG A 128 -6.24 9.68 4.61
C ARG A 128 -5.51 9.12 5.85
N PHE A 129 -6.24 8.41 6.72
CA PHE A 129 -5.71 7.97 8.02
C PHE A 129 -5.85 6.47 8.27
N GLY A 130 -7.00 5.88 7.92
CA GLY A 130 -7.26 4.46 8.13
C GLY A 130 -6.28 3.59 7.35
N ARG A 131 -5.69 2.62 8.04
CA ARG A 131 -4.76 1.65 7.47
C ARG A 131 -5.13 0.23 7.92
N VAL A 132 -4.81 -0.75 7.10
CA VAL A 132 -4.74 -2.16 7.46
C VAL A 132 -3.34 -2.65 7.15
N CYS A 133 -2.65 -3.21 8.14
CA CYS A 133 -1.30 -3.71 7.95
C CYS A 133 -1.30 -4.94 7.03
N PRO A 134 -0.61 -4.93 5.88
CA PRO A 134 -0.61 -6.07 4.96
C PRO A 134 0.08 -7.32 5.55
N ALA A 135 0.95 -7.16 6.54
CA ALA A 135 1.70 -8.27 7.13
C ALA A 135 0.96 -9.01 8.24
N CYS A 136 0.08 -8.32 8.97
CA CYS A 136 -0.62 -8.91 10.12
C CYS A 136 -2.11 -8.64 10.15
N LEU A 137 -2.64 -7.91 9.17
CA LEU A 137 -4.05 -7.51 9.03
C LEU A 137 -4.60 -6.67 10.18
N ARG A 138 -3.73 -6.04 10.99
CA ARG A 138 -4.18 -5.13 12.05
C ARG A 138 -4.72 -3.83 11.43
N PRO A 139 -5.97 -3.44 11.68
CA PRO A 139 -6.44 -2.09 11.36
C PRO A 139 -5.87 -1.10 12.38
N TYR A 140 -5.44 0.07 11.89
CA TYR A 140 -4.91 1.15 12.74
C TYR A 140 -5.11 2.50 12.04
N SER A 141 -4.97 3.59 12.79
CA SER A 141 -5.04 4.95 12.25
C SER A 141 -3.67 5.61 12.34
N LEU A 142 -3.27 6.33 11.27
CA LEU A 142 -2.10 7.21 11.33
C LEU A 142 -2.28 8.37 12.33
N ALA A 143 -3.52 8.74 12.65
CA ALA A 143 -3.81 9.80 13.61
C ALA A 143 -3.52 9.38 15.07
N ASP A 144 -3.46 8.06 15.33
CA ASP A 144 -3.22 7.52 16.67
C ASP A 144 -1.72 7.29 16.94
N ALA A 145 -0.85 7.64 16.00
CA ALA A 145 0.58 7.55 16.19
C ALA A 145 0.98 8.49 17.34
N PRO A 146 1.67 7.98 18.38
CA PRO A 146 2.04 8.82 19.50
C PRO A 146 3.08 9.86 19.05
N PRO A 147 3.13 11.05 19.67
CA PRO A 147 3.97 12.15 19.22
C PRO A 147 5.48 11.85 19.29
N ASP A 148 5.87 10.85 20.08
CA ASP A 148 7.23 10.33 20.24
C ASP A 148 7.53 9.12 19.33
N ALA A 149 6.62 8.75 18.44
CA ALA A 149 6.85 7.68 17.47
C ALA A 149 8.12 7.98 16.65
N PRO A 150 9.02 6.99 16.45
CA PRO A 150 10.20 7.19 15.62
C PRO A 150 9.79 7.68 14.22
N ALA A 151 10.38 8.80 13.77
CA ALA A 151 10.01 9.42 12.49
C ALA A 151 10.08 8.44 11.30
N LEU A 152 11.05 7.51 11.32
CA LEU A 152 11.18 6.46 10.31
C LEU A 152 10.03 5.45 10.34
N LEU A 153 9.46 5.15 11.50
CA LEU A 153 8.30 4.27 11.62
C LEU A 153 7.04 4.94 11.06
N LEU A 154 6.81 6.21 11.42
CA LEU A 154 5.67 6.95 10.87
C LEU A 154 5.80 7.09 9.34
N SER A 155 7.00 7.40 8.86
CA SER A 155 7.27 7.41 7.42
C SER A 155 6.97 6.06 6.79
N GLU A 156 7.43 4.95 7.39
CA GLU A 156 7.13 3.60 6.88
C GLU A 156 5.62 3.31 6.86
N GLN A 157 4.90 3.65 7.93
CA GLN A 157 3.45 3.47 8.01
C GLN A 157 2.71 4.25 6.92
N ILE A 158 3.21 5.42 6.52
CA ILE A 158 2.67 6.21 5.41
C ILE A 158 3.01 5.56 4.06
N ILE A 159 4.24 5.09 3.91
CA ILE A 159 4.77 4.55 2.65
C ILE A 159 4.11 3.21 2.32
N SER A 160 4.22 2.23 3.22
CA SER A 160 3.83 0.84 2.99
C SER A 160 2.56 0.41 3.72
N GLY A 161 2.14 1.14 4.75
CA GLY A 161 1.03 0.73 5.61
C GLY A 161 1.39 -0.37 6.61
N LEU A 162 2.69 -0.64 6.84
CA LEU A 162 3.12 -1.60 7.85
C LEU A 162 3.07 -0.98 9.25
N CYS A 163 2.34 -1.62 10.19
CA CYS A 163 2.01 -0.98 11.46
C CYS A 163 3.18 -0.91 12.47
N SER A 164 4.23 -1.72 12.31
CA SER A 164 5.33 -1.82 13.29
C SER A 164 6.65 -2.20 12.63
N PRO A 165 7.79 -1.96 13.29
CA PRO A 165 9.10 -2.43 12.82
C PRO A 165 9.13 -3.96 12.64
N VAL A 166 8.44 -4.72 13.50
CA VAL A 166 8.34 -6.18 13.38
C VAL A 166 7.65 -6.58 12.08
N CYS A 167 6.51 -5.96 11.76
CA CYS A 167 5.80 -6.24 10.51
C CYS A 167 6.66 -5.86 9.28
N PHE A 168 7.44 -4.78 9.40
CA PHE A 168 8.41 -4.41 8.40
C PHE A 168 9.50 -5.47 8.21
N PHE A 169 10.13 -5.93 9.29
CA PHE A 169 11.15 -6.97 9.20
C PHE A 169 10.60 -8.30 8.67
N LEU A 170 9.34 -8.64 8.96
CA LEU A 170 8.67 -9.81 8.39
C LEU A 170 8.48 -9.67 6.88
N ALA A 171 7.95 -8.53 6.42
CA ALA A 171 7.80 -8.22 5.00
C ALA A 171 9.15 -8.22 4.26
N ALA A 172 10.20 -7.88 4.99
CA ALA A 172 11.56 -7.75 4.52
C ALA A 172 12.42 -9.01 4.64
N SER A 173 11.91 -10.08 5.25
CA SER A 173 12.70 -11.23 5.69
C SER A 173 13.48 -11.94 4.58
N GLY A 174 13.15 -11.70 3.32
CA GLY A 174 13.88 -12.19 2.14
C GLY A 174 14.97 -11.27 1.58
N VAL A 175 15.25 -10.11 2.20
CA VAL A 175 16.14 -9.06 1.67
C VAL A 175 17.24 -8.73 2.68
N PRO A 176 18.52 -9.01 2.39
CA PRO A 176 19.60 -8.55 3.26
C PRO A 176 19.69 -7.01 3.27
N ALA A 177 20.12 -6.44 4.40
CA ALA A 177 20.29 -5.00 4.64
C ALA A 177 19.01 -4.13 4.72
N ILE A 178 17.82 -4.73 4.91
CA ILE A 178 16.53 -4.02 4.84
C ILE A 178 16.34 -2.84 5.81
N ALA A 179 17.04 -2.83 6.96
CA ALA A 179 16.88 -1.75 7.95
C ALA A 179 17.15 -0.36 7.36
N VAL A 180 18.01 -0.27 6.34
CA VAL A 180 18.30 1.01 5.67
C VAL A 180 17.15 1.52 4.81
N THR A 181 16.19 0.67 4.44
CA THR A 181 15.03 1.05 3.61
C THR A 181 13.83 1.49 4.43
N LEU A 182 13.87 1.35 5.75
CA LEU A 182 12.77 1.71 6.64
C LEU A 182 12.49 3.22 6.54
N GLY A 183 11.27 3.57 6.16
CA GLY A 183 10.80 4.96 6.08
C GLY A 183 11.45 5.78 4.97
N ARG A 184 12.11 5.14 3.99
CA ARG A 184 12.82 5.79 2.88
C ARG A 184 12.12 5.55 1.57
N MET A 185 12.06 6.57 0.70
CA MET A 185 11.52 6.46 -0.65
C MET A 185 12.64 6.15 -1.67
N ALA A 186 12.28 5.88 -2.92
CA ALA A 186 13.21 5.50 -3.98
C ALA A 186 14.43 6.42 -4.15
N GLU A 187 14.21 7.72 -4.00
CA GLU A 187 15.21 8.78 -4.07
C GLU A 187 16.26 8.74 -2.96
N ASP A 188 15.93 8.11 -1.83
CA ASP A 188 16.80 8.04 -0.64
C ASP A 188 17.62 6.74 -0.59
N LEU A 189 17.35 5.81 -1.50
CA LEU A 189 18.05 4.52 -1.61
C LEU A 189 19.17 4.60 -2.64
N ASP A 190 20.33 4.08 -2.30
CA ASP A 190 21.42 3.93 -3.27
C ASP A 190 21.15 2.75 -4.23
N ASP A 191 21.90 2.71 -5.33
CA ASP A 191 21.74 1.68 -6.36
C ASP A 191 22.00 0.27 -5.80
N ALA A 192 22.91 0.14 -4.82
CA ALA A 192 23.21 -1.12 -4.16
C ALA A 192 22.01 -1.63 -3.33
N THR A 193 21.36 -0.77 -2.55
CA THR A 193 20.15 -1.14 -1.78
C THR A 193 19.00 -1.48 -2.71
N TRP A 194 18.85 -0.77 -3.83
CA TRP A 194 17.87 -1.09 -4.85
C TRP A 194 18.10 -2.46 -5.49
N GLU A 195 19.35 -2.80 -5.79
CA GLU A 195 19.69 -4.13 -6.32
C GLU A 195 19.31 -5.24 -5.34
N LEU A 196 19.49 -5.02 -4.03
CA LEU A 196 19.05 -5.98 -3.00
C LEU A 196 17.52 -6.13 -2.99
N LEU A 197 16.77 -5.04 -3.05
CA LEU A 197 15.30 -5.07 -3.19
C LEU A 197 14.84 -5.76 -4.48
N ASP A 198 15.58 -5.60 -5.57
CA ASP A 198 15.26 -6.25 -6.85
C ASP A 198 15.41 -7.77 -6.80
N ARG A 199 16.38 -8.28 -6.02
CA ARG A 199 16.57 -9.72 -5.77
C ARG A 199 15.48 -10.33 -4.89
N ALA A 200 14.71 -9.52 -4.17
CA ALA A 200 13.65 -9.96 -3.28
C ALA A 200 12.33 -10.31 -3.98
N GLY A 201 12.16 -9.86 -5.23
CA GLY A 201 10.94 -10.10 -6.01
C GLY A 201 10.71 -11.57 -6.35
N PRO A 202 9.58 -11.90 -7.01
CA PRO A 202 9.33 -13.23 -7.56
C PRO A 202 10.54 -13.57 -8.42
N ALA A 203 11.27 -14.58 -7.97
CA ALA A 203 12.60 -14.88 -8.48
C ALA A 203 12.55 -14.94 -10.01
N ARG A 204 13.54 -14.34 -10.67
CA ARG A 204 13.96 -14.89 -11.97
C ARG A 204 14.11 -16.41 -11.78
N PRO A 205 13.84 -17.25 -12.77
CA PRO A 205 14.04 -18.69 -12.64
C PRO A 205 15.53 -18.98 -12.39
N VAL A 206 15.95 -18.88 -11.14
CA VAL A 206 17.25 -19.30 -10.65
C VAL A 206 17.08 -20.78 -10.43
N LYS A 207 17.88 -21.57 -11.15
CA LYS A 207 17.99 -23.01 -10.98
C LYS A 207 18.05 -23.35 -9.50
N GLU A 208 17.05 -24.12 -9.06
CA GLU A 208 16.98 -24.91 -7.82
C GLU A 208 18.12 -24.66 -6.83
N GLU A 209 18.00 -23.63 -5.99
CA GLU A 209 18.69 -23.64 -4.70
C GLU A 209 17.74 -24.21 -3.65
N VAL A 210 18.18 -25.35 -3.11
CA VAL A 210 17.47 -26.28 -2.25
C VAL A 210 17.25 -25.66 -0.87
N GLY A 211 15.98 -25.59 -0.42
CA GLY A 211 15.67 -25.73 1.02
C GLY A 211 14.74 -24.72 1.69
N ALA A 212 14.33 -23.61 1.06
CA ALA A 212 13.43 -22.64 1.71
C ALA A 212 12.23 -22.30 0.82
N GLU A 213 11.13 -23.02 0.99
CA GLU A 213 9.85 -22.74 0.35
C GLU A 213 9.33 -21.38 0.84
N ARG A 214 9.43 -20.34 0.02
CA ARG A 214 8.86 -19.02 0.35
C ARG A 214 7.35 -19.06 0.13
N SER A 215 6.59 -18.80 1.20
CA SER A 215 5.14 -18.61 1.09
C SER A 215 4.79 -17.49 0.11
N VAL A 216 3.71 -17.67 -0.66
CA VAL A 216 3.16 -16.64 -1.56
C VAL A 216 2.94 -15.30 -0.83
N ALA A 217 2.56 -15.37 0.45
CA ALA A 217 2.38 -14.19 1.29
C ALA A 217 3.70 -13.42 1.51
N SER A 218 4.82 -14.12 1.74
CA SER A 218 6.11 -13.44 1.96
C SER A 218 6.64 -12.79 0.67
N ILE A 219 6.41 -13.42 -0.49
CA ILE A 219 6.72 -12.83 -1.80
C ILE A 219 5.86 -11.58 -2.05
N GLY A 220 4.56 -11.65 -1.74
CA GLY A 220 3.64 -10.50 -1.86
C GLY A 220 4.08 -9.33 -0.99
N LEU A 221 4.50 -9.57 0.24
CA LEU A 221 4.99 -8.53 1.14
C LEU A 221 6.31 -7.91 0.68
N ALA A 222 7.25 -8.71 0.18
CA ALA A 222 8.49 -8.21 -0.40
C ALA A 222 8.23 -7.34 -1.64
N MET A 223 7.30 -7.78 -2.50
CA MET A 223 6.86 -6.99 -3.66
C MET A 223 6.18 -5.68 -3.22
N LEU A 224 5.30 -5.73 -2.22
CA LEU A 224 4.65 -4.53 -1.66
C LEU A 224 5.67 -3.52 -1.14
N LEU A 225 6.70 -3.97 -0.41
CA LEU A 225 7.76 -3.10 0.07
C LEU A 225 8.43 -2.37 -1.10
N LYS A 226 8.81 -3.12 -2.13
CA LYS A 226 9.44 -2.57 -3.32
C LYS A 226 8.54 -1.58 -4.07
N MET A 227 7.29 -1.95 -4.33
CA MET A 227 6.33 -1.09 -5.03
C MET A 227 6.10 0.21 -4.27
N THR A 228 5.92 0.14 -2.95
CA THR A 228 5.61 1.30 -2.12
C THR A 228 6.74 2.33 -2.03
N ARG A 229 7.97 1.99 -2.42
CA ARG A 229 9.08 2.96 -2.54
C ARG A 229 8.92 3.90 -3.73
N LEU A 230 8.08 3.54 -4.69
CA LEU A 230 7.77 4.33 -5.87
C LEU A 230 6.50 5.15 -5.63
N HIS A 231 6.51 6.43 -6.03
CA HIS A 231 5.39 7.35 -5.82
C HIS A 231 4.08 6.86 -6.46
N ASP A 232 4.18 6.23 -7.63
CA ASP A 232 3.07 5.67 -8.41
C ASP A 232 2.93 4.15 -8.24
N LEU A 233 3.57 3.58 -7.20
CA LEU A 233 3.76 2.13 -7.03
C LEU A 233 4.49 1.45 -8.21
N GLY A 234 5.06 2.27 -9.10
CA GLY A 234 5.59 1.90 -10.41
C GLY A 234 4.56 1.30 -11.37
N LEU A 235 3.27 1.59 -11.18
CA LEU A 235 2.20 1.20 -12.09
C LEU A 235 2.39 1.78 -13.48
N ALA A 236 3.01 2.96 -13.62
CA ALA A 236 3.30 3.53 -14.94
C ALA A 236 4.17 2.59 -15.81
N GLN A 237 5.04 1.79 -15.19
CA GLN A 237 5.86 0.80 -15.90
C GLN A 237 5.04 -0.41 -16.36
N LEU A 238 3.97 -0.77 -15.64
CA LEU A 238 3.08 -1.87 -16.02
C LEU A 238 2.18 -1.48 -17.19
N CYS A 239 1.72 -0.23 -17.22
CA CYS A 239 0.84 0.28 -18.30
C CYS A 239 1.60 0.57 -19.61
N MET A 240 2.92 0.79 -19.54
CA MET A 240 3.72 1.19 -20.70
C MET A 240 4.96 0.28 -20.86
N PRO A 241 4.79 -1.04 -21.05
CA PRO A 241 5.90 -1.97 -21.19
C PRO A 241 6.77 -1.67 -22.42
N GLU A 242 6.19 -1.08 -23.47
CA GLU A 242 6.88 -0.72 -24.72
C GLU A 242 7.77 0.52 -24.60
N LEU A 243 7.56 1.36 -23.57
CA LEU A 243 8.42 2.49 -23.27
C LEU A 243 9.58 2.10 -22.33
N ALA A 244 9.88 0.81 -22.19
CA ALA A 244 11.11 0.36 -21.56
C ALA A 244 12.28 1.13 -22.20
N PHE A 245 12.90 1.99 -21.40
CA PHE A 245 13.90 3.00 -21.77
C PHE A 245 15.25 2.38 -22.22
N ASP A 246 15.22 1.40 -23.12
CA ASP A 246 16.35 0.73 -23.71
C ASP A 246 16.19 0.70 -25.24
N GLU A 247 16.46 1.84 -25.91
CA GLU A 247 16.83 1.89 -27.34
C GLU A 247 17.47 3.26 -27.72
N ASP A 248 17.28 4.35 -26.97
CA ASP A 248 17.86 5.66 -27.35
C ASP A 248 19.35 5.87 -26.99
N ILE A 249 19.95 4.99 -26.17
CA ILE A 249 21.37 5.08 -25.80
C ILE A 249 22.26 4.41 -26.86
N ARG A 250 21.78 3.36 -27.54
CA ARG A 250 22.56 2.70 -28.59
C ARG A 250 22.70 3.61 -29.81
N LEU A 251 21.63 4.27 -30.23
CA LEU A 251 21.65 5.18 -31.39
C LEU A 251 22.50 6.44 -31.19
N THR A 252 22.67 6.91 -29.95
CA THR A 252 23.56 8.06 -29.66
C THR A 252 25.04 7.68 -29.56
N GLN A 253 25.36 6.44 -29.14
CA GLN A 253 26.75 5.94 -29.17
C GLN A 253 27.19 5.56 -30.60
N THR A 254 26.33 4.94 -31.42
CA THR A 254 26.69 4.62 -32.82
C THR A 254 26.97 5.87 -33.65
N ARG A 255 26.35 7.01 -33.32
CA ARG A 255 26.64 8.30 -34.00
C ARG A 255 27.96 8.94 -33.60
N GLN A 256 28.51 8.63 -32.43
CA GLN A 256 29.82 9.17 -32.00
C GLN A 256 31.00 8.35 -32.51
N ASP A 257 30.81 7.05 -32.77
CA ASP A 257 31.87 6.17 -33.28
C ASP A 257 32.03 6.19 -34.81
N LEU A 258 31.05 6.75 -35.55
CA LEU A 258 31.14 6.95 -37.02
C LEU A 258 31.67 8.35 -37.41
N GLY A 259 32.06 9.18 -36.44
CA GLY A 259 32.53 10.55 -36.65
C GLY A 259 34.03 10.77 -36.41
N LYS A 260 34.84 9.70 -36.38
CA LYS A 260 36.30 9.78 -36.32
C LYS A 260 36.95 9.14 -37.52
#